data_AF-A0A926X880-F1
#
_entry.id   AF-A0A926X880-F1
#
_cell.length_a   1.000
_cell.length_b   1.000
_cell.length_c   1.000
_cell.angle_alpha   90.00
_cell.angle_beta   90.00
_cell.angle_gamma   90.00
#
_symmetry.space_group_name_H-M   'P 1'
#
loop_
_entity.id
_entity.type
_entity.pdbx_description
1 polymer ?
#
loop_
_entity_poly.entity_id
_entity_poly.type
_entity_poly.pdbx_seq_one_letter_code
_entity_poly.pdbx_strand_id
1 'polypeptide(L)'
;MKKVLATDVVVADGVVSEGEAIAQLNSKSKGESDAVQNIEQSKTQPESSPEQPNEQPQELRLTADQLQAAITQAIDNATAPLRQQIEQTQQQLNEAIQQRDSLQQVFNVIGKPAVMVNTKLAPGRGLSETPARGRAAGLAADFMQACESAPSEIYVNRKTGKRYVHRDLNDARRVFHSDRLQLRKDMEQLARDHGFLQGYRRMSASDAVTVRTDIAPLLLDYLSMVIRETHSARFIYWQFPWYELELGKGPGDTVQVSRQRWIAEPTTVASRTLTPGVPLTNTRQNISSGAVTIALQERGLGLDASNPPVAIPEFLTAYSMINLENVVISRLGHDYEASEDLFIRTRYFATTRVVYNNRQSVTTNPGSLTASGDGTITENFLNNLYAYMSGLQIPPLDDGCYVYPLHTTGLAQLKNSLSAKNQYLDQMNLEELTMLLQVASNREMGRCSGYAGSACGFHLFNTNAHSMGAAGTEGVQTETLGAGSTLTRASVAFGRAAVARAIGMEAEIRTDNNDDFQRLDSFTWLSHETTGDLDVDPAIHPDQQLRVVEVHTTDVVL
;
A
#
# COMPACT_ATOMS: atom_id res chain seq x y z
N MET A 1 -21.22 -54.22 -22.22
CA MET A 1 -21.66 -55.06 -21.08
C MET A 1 -22.33 -54.13 -20.06
N LYS A 2 -23.56 -54.44 -19.65
CA LYS A 2 -24.44 -53.68 -18.73
C LYS A 2 -23.95 -53.65 -17.28
N LYS A 3 -24.18 -52.53 -16.58
CA LYS A 3 -24.76 -52.36 -15.21
C LYS A 3 -24.55 -50.87 -14.84
N VAL A 4 -25.56 -50.00 -14.79
CA VAL A 4 -26.72 -49.89 -13.87
C VAL A 4 -26.30 -50.01 -12.41
N LEU A 5 -26.34 -48.87 -11.70
CA LEU A 5 -27.02 -48.71 -10.42
C LEU A 5 -27.40 -47.23 -10.27
N ALA A 6 -28.71 -46.99 -10.30
CA ALA A 6 -29.36 -45.77 -9.85
C ALA A 6 -29.57 -45.84 -8.33
N THR A 7 -29.65 -44.69 -7.68
CA THR A 7 -30.33 -44.58 -6.37
C THR A 7 -31.12 -43.28 -6.37
N ASP A 8 -32.43 -43.46 -6.21
CA ASP A 8 -33.45 -42.43 -6.15
C ASP A 8 -33.33 -41.59 -4.87
N VAL A 9 -33.60 -40.28 -4.99
CA VAL A 9 -34.15 -39.48 -3.89
C VAL A 9 -35.41 -38.79 -4.39
N VAL A 10 -36.47 -39.04 -3.64
CA VAL A 10 -37.86 -38.66 -3.85
C VAL A 10 -38.07 -37.16 -3.63
N VAL A 11 -38.92 -36.62 -4.50
CA VAL A 11 -39.46 -35.26 -4.58
C VAL A 11 -40.31 -34.91 -3.35
N ALA A 12 -40.16 -33.69 -2.84
CA ALA A 12 -41.18 -32.99 -2.07
C ALA A 12 -41.26 -31.52 -2.55
N ASP A 13 -42.30 -31.28 -3.33
CA ASP A 13 -43.10 -30.05 -3.53
C ASP A 13 -42.44 -28.67 -3.60
N GLY A 14 -42.60 -28.03 -4.77
CA GLY A 14 -42.53 -26.58 -4.89
C GLY A 14 -41.96 -26.05 -6.20
N VAL A 15 -42.49 -26.47 -7.36
CA VAL A 15 -42.17 -25.80 -8.64
C VAL A 15 -42.96 -24.50 -8.72
N VAL A 16 -42.28 -23.37 -8.50
CA VAL A 16 -42.77 -22.04 -8.90
C VAL A 16 -42.16 -21.75 -10.27
N SER A 17 -43.02 -21.53 -11.27
CA SER A 17 -42.58 -21.21 -12.63
C SER A 17 -41.93 -19.81 -12.69
N GLU A 18 -40.89 -19.66 -13.52
CA GLU A 18 -40.18 -18.39 -13.78
C GLU A 18 -41.11 -17.21 -14.17
N GLY A 19 -42.36 -17.47 -14.55
CA GLY A 19 -43.36 -16.45 -14.85
C GLY A 19 -43.94 -15.72 -13.63
N GLU A 20 -43.97 -16.34 -12.45
CA GLU A 20 -44.55 -15.72 -11.23
C GLU A 20 -43.53 -14.91 -10.43
N ALA A 21 -42.23 -15.21 -10.55
CA ALA A 21 -41.16 -14.41 -9.94
C ALA A 21 -41.01 -13.02 -10.60
N ILE A 22 -41.30 -12.91 -11.90
CA ILE A 22 -41.22 -11.64 -12.65
C ILE A 22 -42.42 -10.72 -12.33
N ALA A 23 -43.58 -11.28 -11.96
CA ALA A 23 -44.75 -10.49 -11.55
C ALA A 23 -44.61 -9.87 -10.15
N GLN A 24 -43.85 -10.49 -9.24
CA GLN A 24 -43.60 -9.93 -7.90
C GLN A 24 -42.44 -8.91 -7.86
N LEU A 25 -41.49 -8.97 -8.80
CA LEU A 25 -40.46 -7.94 -8.96
C LEU A 25 -40.99 -6.66 -9.61
N ASN A 26 -42.00 -6.77 -10.49
CA ASN A 26 -42.61 -5.62 -11.16
C ASN A 26 -43.69 -4.88 -10.34
N SER A 27 -44.17 -5.45 -9.22
CA SER A 27 -45.11 -4.75 -8.32
C SER A 27 -44.42 -3.99 -7.18
N LYS A 28 -43.14 -4.28 -6.90
CA LYS A 28 -42.34 -3.53 -5.91
C LYS A 28 -41.58 -2.33 -6.49
N SER A 29 -41.38 -2.25 -7.80
CA SER A 29 -40.77 -1.08 -8.46
C SER A 29 -41.76 0.04 -8.80
N LYS A 30 -43.06 -0.15 -8.52
CA LYS A 30 -44.14 0.80 -8.85
C LYS A 30 -44.52 1.75 -7.70
N GLY A 31 -43.81 1.71 -6.57
CA GLY A 31 -44.03 2.59 -5.41
C GLY A 31 -43.08 3.79 -5.31
N GLU A 32 -42.01 3.86 -6.09
CA GLU A 32 -40.98 4.91 -6.00
C GLU A 32 -40.85 5.76 -7.27
N SER A 33 -41.73 5.56 -8.26
CA SER A 33 -41.73 6.28 -9.54
C SER A 33 -42.71 7.45 -9.63
N ASP A 34 -43.46 7.77 -8.57
CA ASP A 34 -44.47 8.84 -8.58
C ASP A 34 -43.97 10.21 -8.06
N ALA A 35 -42.66 10.37 -7.85
CA ALA A 35 -42.08 11.64 -7.36
C ALA A 35 -41.17 12.39 -8.36
N VAL A 36 -40.83 11.83 -9.53
CA VAL A 36 -39.80 12.43 -10.43
C VAL A 36 -40.15 12.37 -11.93
N GLN A 37 -41.42 12.57 -12.30
CA GLN A 37 -41.83 12.76 -13.72
C GLN A 37 -42.81 13.92 -13.94
N ASN A 38 -42.63 15.01 -13.19
CA ASN A 38 -43.14 16.32 -13.58
C ASN A 38 -41.94 17.21 -13.86
N ILE A 39 -41.51 17.26 -15.12
CA ILE A 39 -40.72 18.28 -15.84
C ILE A 39 -40.05 17.54 -17.01
N GLU A 40 -40.27 18.05 -18.22
CA GLU A 40 -39.72 17.58 -19.51
C GLU A 40 -40.34 16.33 -20.15
N GLN A 41 -41.43 16.53 -20.91
CA GLN A 41 -41.42 16.39 -22.38
C GLN A 41 -42.85 16.51 -22.93
N SER A 42 -43.15 17.63 -23.60
CA SER A 42 -44.31 17.75 -24.48
C SER A 42 -43.95 18.62 -25.68
N LYS A 43 -43.58 17.96 -26.78
CA LYS A 43 -43.59 18.34 -28.21
C LYS A 43 -43.41 16.99 -28.93
N THR A 44 -44.27 16.48 -29.81
CA THR A 44 -44.95 17.12 -30.94
C THR A 44 -46.02 16.19 -31.58
N GLN A 45 -47.19 16.77 -31.96
CA GLN A 45 -48.05 16.55 -33.15
C GLN A 45 -48.95 15.29 -33.34
N PRO A 46 -50.05 15.33 -34.16
CA PRO A 46 -50.90 16.46 -34.61
C PRO A 46 -52.45 16.19 -34.59
N GLU A 47 -53.23 17.27 -34.88
CA GLU A 47 -54.60 17.35 -35.45
C GLU A 47 -55.86 16.91 -34.67
N SER A 48 -56.68 17.87 -34.22
CA SER A 48 -58.01 18.22 -34.82
C SER A 48 -58.78 19.27 -33.98
N SER A 49 -59.35 20.27 -34.66
CA SER A 49 -60.26 21.36 -34.22
C SER A 49 -61.52 20.83 -33.48
N PRO A 50 -62.23 21.61 -32.60
CA PRO A 50 -62.75 22.96 -32.91
C PRO A 50 -62.85 24.02 -31.76
N GLU A 51 -63.01 25.27 -32.20
CA GLU A 51 -63.72 26.43 -31.62
C GLU A 51 -63.32 27.09 -30.26
N GLN A 52 -62.78 28.32 -30.41
CA GLN A 52 -62.81 29.58 -29.61
C GLN A 52 -63.60 29.66 -28.27
N PRO A 53 -63.19 30.51 -27.28
CA PRO A 53 -62.80 31.91 -27.48
C PRO A 53 -61.59 32.47 -26.68
N ASN A 54 -60.77 33.22 -27.43
CA ASN A 54 -60.06 34.46 -27.13
C ASN A 54 -60.04 35.00 -25.67
N GLU A 55 -58.99 34.69 -24.90
CA GLU A 55 -58.49 35.54 -23.81
C GLU A 55 -56.96 35.68 -23.93
N GLN A 56 -56.49 36.91 -24.16
CA GLN A 56 -55.08 37.26 -24.18
C GLN A 56 -54.51 37.20 -22.75
N PRO A 57 -53.35 36.55 -22.49
CA PRO A 57 -52.71 36.64 -21.19
C PRO A 57 -52.03 38.01 -21.03
N GLN A 58 -52.45 38.75 -20.00
CA GLN A 58 -51.77 39.96 -19.54
C GLN A 58 -50.35 39.61 -19.06
N GLU A 59 -49.33 40.10 -19.77
CA GLU A 59 -47.96 40.15 -19.26
C GLU A 59 -47.90 41.06 -18.03
N LEU A 60 -47.75 40.46 -16.84
CA LEU A 60 -47.39 41.16 -15.61
C LEU A 60 -45.95 41.67 -15.73
N ARG A 61 -45.78 42.89 -16.24
CA ARG A 61 -44.52 43.63 -16.19
C ARG A 61 -44.32 44.19 -14.78
N LEU A 62 -43.61 43.45 -13.93
CA LEU A 62 -43.05 43.99 -12.69
C LEU A 62 -42.09 45.13 -13.05
N THR A 63 -42.27 46.30 -12.45
CA THR A 63 -41.36 47.43 -12.66
C THR A 63 -40.00 47.15 -12.00
N ALA A 64 -38.94 47.80 -12.47
CA ALA A 64 -37.58 47.60 -11.94
C ALA A 64 -37.52 47.77 -10.40
N ASP A 65 -38.33 48.68 -9.85
CA ASP A 65 -38.42 48.92 -8.40
C ASP A 65 -39.04 47.74 -7.64
N GLN A 66 -40.02 47.04 -8.22
CA GLN A 66 -40.64 45.86 -7.62
C GLN A 66 -39.68 44.66 -7.65
N LEU A 67 -38.87 44.54 -8.70
CA LEU A 67 -37.81 43.53 -8.79
C LEU A 67 -36.71 43.80 -7.75
N GLN A 68 -36.29 45.06 -7.60
CA GLN A 68 -35.28 45.46 -6.61
C GLN A 68 -35.75 45.17 -5.19
N ALA A 69 -37.01 45.49 -4.86
CA ALA A 69 -37.60 45.20 -3.56
C ALA A 69 -37.67 43.69 -3.27
N ALA A 70 -38.04 42.87 -4.26
CA ALA A 70 -38.06 41.42 -4.13
C ALA A 70 -36.66 40.82 -3.91
N ILE A 71 -35.64 41.36 -4.59
CA ILE A 71 -34.24 40.96 -4.40
C ILE A 71 -33.76 41.32 -3.00
N THR A 72 -34.03 42.54 -2.52
CA THR A 72 -33.65 42.95 -1.16
C THR A 72 -34.33 42.07 -0.11
N GLN A 73 -35.62 41.78 -0.27
CA GLN A 73 -36.35 40.92 0.65
C GLN A 73 -35.84 39.47 0.64
N ALA A 74 -35.44 38.95 -0.53
CA ALA A 74 -34.82 37.63 -0.64
C ALA A 74 -33.43 37.58 0.05
N ILE A 75 -32.63 38.64 -0.08
CA ILE A 75 -31.32 38.76 0.59
C ILE A 75 -31.51 38.84 2.11
N ASP A 76 -32.47 39.63 2.60
CA ASP A 76 -32.74 39.74 4.03
C ASP A 76 -33.24 38.42 4.62
N ASN A 77 -34.12 37.70 3.90
CA ASN A 77 -34.59 36.38 4.32
C ASN A 77 -33.47 35.33 4.33
N ALA A 78 -32.51 35.39 3.40
CA ALA A 78 -31.38 34.48 3.34
C ALA A 78 -30.31 34.80 4.40
N THR A 79 -30.13 36.08 4.77
CA THR A 79 -29.07 36.51 5.70
C THR A 79 -29.51 36.51 7.17
N ALA A 80 -30.81 36.56 7.46
CA ALA A 80 -31.36 36.46 8.82
C ALA A 80 -30.92 35.18 9.60
N PRO A 81 -31.01 33.96 9.04
CA PRO A 81 -30.60 32.75 9.78
C PRO A 81 -29.08 32.69 10.01
N LEU A 82 -28.27 33.20 9.07
CA LEU A 82 -26.81 33.30 9.21
C LEU A 82 -26.41 34.23 10.37
N ARG A 83 -27.11 35.35 10.54
CA ARG A 83 -26.86 36.26 11.68
C ARG A 83 -27.19 35.61 13.01
N GLN A 84 -28.29 34.86 13.10
CA GLN A 84 -28.63 34.10 14.30
C GLN A 84 -27.58 33.03 14.62
N GLN A 85 -27.06 32.33 13.61
CA GLN A 85 -26.02 31.33 13.82
C GLN A 85 -24.71 31.95 14.33
N ILE A 86 -24.34 33.14 13.84
CA ILE A 86 -23.15 33.87 14.33
C ILE A 86 -23.32 34.28 15.80
N GLU A 87 -24.50 34.80 16.18
CA GLU A 87 -24.78 35.17 17.58
C GLU A 87 -24.76 33.97 18.53
N GLN A 88 -25.35 32.83 18.13
CA GLN A 88 -25.28 31.59 18.90
C GLN A 88 -23.84 31.10 19.08
N THR A 89 -23.04 31.16 18.02
CA THR A 89 -21.63 30.75 18.08
C THR A 89 -20.82 31.67 19.00
N GLN A 90 -21.09 32.98 19.00
CA GLN A 90 -20.43 33.93 19.91
C GLN A 90 -20.84 33.72 21.37
N GLN A 91 -22.11 33.37 21.63
CA GLN A 91 -22.57 33.02 22.98
C GLN A 91 -21.85 31.76 23.50
N GLN A 92 -21.76 30.70 22.70
CA GLN A 92 -21.03 29.48 23.06
C GLN A 92 -19.54 29.74 23.33
N LEU A 93 -18.90 30.61 22.54
CA LEU A 93 -17.51 31.00 22.75
C LEU A 93 -17.32 31.73 24.09
N ASN A 94 -18.23 32.65 24.43
CA ASN A 94 -18.18 33.38 25.69
C ASN A 94 -18.42 32.46 26.90
N GLU A 95 -19.33 31.49 26.79
CA GLU A 95 -19.54 30.46 27.82
C GLU A 95 -18.29 29.60 28.02
N ALA A 96 -17.63 29.18 26.94
CA ALA A 96 -16.38 28.42 27.01
C ALA A 96 -15.23 29.22 27.66
N ILE A 97 -15.14 30.53 27.40
CA ILE A 97 -14.17 31.41 28.05
C ILE A 97 -14.44 31.51 29.56
N GLN A 98 -15.70 31.66 29.96
CA GLN A 98 -16.07 31.67 31.39
C GLN A 98 -15.78 30.33 32.09
N GLN A 99 -15.99 29.21 31.40
CA GLN A 99 -15.63 27.89 31.92
C GLN A 99 -14.11 27.73 32.06
N ARG A 100 -13.33 28.19 31.09
CA ARG A 100 -11.85 28.20 31.19
C ARG A 100 -11.38 29.04 32.36
N ASP A 101 -11.92 30.23 32.53
CA ASP A 101 -11.51 31.16 33.59
C ASP A 101 -11.92 30.64 34.98
N SER A 102 -13.07 29.97 35.10
CA SER A 102 -13.47 29.30 36.35
C SER A 102 -12.58 28.10 36.68
N LEU A 103 -12.20 27.29 35.70
CA LEU A 103 -11.20 26.23 35.88
C LEU A 103 -9.83 26.79 36.29
N GLN A 104 -9.41 27.91 35.72
CA GLN A 104 -8.14 28.55 36.08
C GLN A 104 -8.17 29.13 37.51
N GLN A 105 -9.32 29.61 37.99
CA GLN A 105 -9.51 29.97 39.39
C GLN A 105 -9.42 28.74 40.32
N VAL A 106 -10.00 27.61 39.92
CA VAL A 106 -9.86 26.34 40.66
C VAL A 106 -8.40 25.88 40.72
N PHE A 107 -7.65 26.00 39.62
CA PHE A 107 -6.21 25.70 39.59
C PHE A 107 -5.37 26.63 40.49
N ASN A 108 -5.77 27.90 40.63
CA ASN A 108 -5.10 28.83 41.55
C ASN A 108 -5.41 28.54 43.02
N VAL A 109 -6.56 27.95 43.34
CA VAL A 109 -6.96 27.55 44.71
C VAL A 109 -6.30 26.23 45.13
N ILE A 110 -6.01 25.33 44.19
CA ILE A 110 -5.42 24.01 44.47
C ILE A 110 -3.89 24.05 44.71
N GLY A 111 -3.24 25.20 44.52
CA GLY A 111 -1.85 25.41 44.92
C GLY A 111 -0.85 24.70 44.01
N LYS A 112 0.14 25.46 43.51
CA LYS A 112 1.26 24.91 42.74
C LYS A 112 2.07 23.95 43.61
N PRO A 113 2.36 22.70 43.17
CA PRO A 113 3.29 21.85 43.90
C PRO A 113 4.67 22.50 43.91
N ALA A 114 5.22 22.65 45.12
CA ALA A 114 6.53 23.20 45.37
C ALA A 114 7.61 22.34 44.69
N VAL A 115 8.46 22.98 43.88
CA VAL A 115 9.72 22.40 43.41
C VAL A 115 10.65 22.30 44.62
N MET A 116 10.71 21.13 45.25
CA MET A 116 11.80 20.81 46.18
C MET A 116 13.03 20.40 45.39
N VAL A 117 13.97 21.34 45.29
CA VAL A 117 15.38 21.04 45.03
C VAL A 117 15.91 20.30 46.25
N ASN A 118 16.39 19.06 46.07
CA ASN A 118 17.33 18.48 47.04
C ASN A 118 18.44 17.68 46.34
N THR A 119 19.66 18.02 46.76
CA THR A 119 20.97 17.65 46.23
C THR A 119 21.44 16.25 46.66
N LYS A 120 22.15 15.58 45.73
CA LYS A 120 23.25 14.59 45.89
C LYS A 120 23.05 13.38 46.82
N LEU A 121 23.03 12.17 46.25
CA LEU A 121 23.80 11.00 46.70
C LEU A 121 23.82 9.88 45.62
N ALA A 122 24.90 9.10 45.64
CA ALA A 122 25.44 8.20 44.61
C ALA A 122 24.67 6.85 44.44
N PRO A 123 25.10 5.93 43.55
CA PRO A 123 24.24 5.00 42.83
C PRO A 123 23.94 3.71 43.61
N GLY A 124 22.69 3.26 43.55
CA GLY A 124 22.28 1.98 44.12
C GLY A 124 20.97 1.51 43.48
N ARG A 125 21.02 0.32 42.87
CA ARG A 125 19.85 -0.45 42.42
C ARG A 125 18.76 -0.44 43.49
N GLY A 126 17.55 -0.05 43.12
CA GLY A 126 16.34 -0.17 43.92
C GLY A 126 15.12 -0.10 43.02
N LEU A 127 14.39 -1.21 42.97
CA LEU A 127 13.10 -1.37 42.30
C LEU A 127 12.03 -0.41 42.86
N SER A 128 10.99 -0.23 42.03
CA SER A 128 9.62 0.21 42.37
C SER A 128 9.31 1.70 42.20
N GLU A 129 9.14 2.13 40.95
CA GLU A 129 8.07 3.07 40.62
C GLU A 129 6.86 2.25 40.16
N THR A 130 5.78 2.32 40.93
CA THR A 130 4.47 1.83 40.51
C THR A 130 4.02 2.72 39.36
N PRO A 131 3.77 2.19 38.14
CA PRO A 131 3.35 3.05 37.04
C PRO A 131 2.00 3.68 37.39
N ALA A 132 1.92 5.00 37.25
CA ALA A 132 0.63 5.67 37.19
C ALA A 132 -0.19 4.99 36.09
N ARG A 133 -1.36 4.45 36.43
CA ARG A 133 -2.23 3.69 35.52
C ARG A 133 -2.35 4.39 34.17
N GLY A 134 -2.05 3.67 33.09
CA GLY A 134 -2.27 4.12 31.71
C GLY A 134 -1.14 4.90 31.04
N ARG A 135 0.01 5.12 31.70
CA ARG A 135 1.20 5.67 31.03
C ARG A 135 2.07 4.54 30.46
N ALA A 136 2.52 4.72 29.21
CA ALA A 136 3.50 3.83 28.61
C ALA A 136 4.79 3.83 29.45
N ALA A 137 5.37 2.65 29.65
CA ALA A 137 6.60 2.45 30.40
C ALA A 137 7.57 1.58 29.58
N GLY A 138 8.87 1.64 29.90
CA GLY A 138 9.89 0.88 29.19
C GLY A 138 9.97 1.26 27.71
N LEU A 139 10.15 0.27 26.84
CA LEU A 139 10.29 0.50 25.40
C LEU A 139 9.00 1.01 24.74
N ALA A 140 7.84 0.77 25.35
CA ALA A 140 6.59 1.36 24.87
C ALA A 140 6.58 2.89 25.03
N ALA A 141 7.25 3.42 26.06
CA ALA A 141 7.39 4.87 26.24
C ALA A 141 8.36 5.46 25.21
N ASP A 142 9.48 4.77 24.96
CA ASP A 142 10.46 5.18 23.95
C ASP A 142 9.85 5.14 22.54
N PHE A 143 9.04 4.11 22.24
CA PHE A 143 8.31 3.99 20.97
C PHE A 143 7.27 5.11 20.82
N MET A 144 6.50 5.40 21.88
CA MET A 144 5.55 6.52 21.89
C MET A 144 6.26 7.85 21.67
N GLN A 145 7.36 8.09 22.37
CA GLN A 145 8.16 9.29 22.18
C GLN A 145 8.70 9.38 20.75
N ALA A 146 9.17 8.28 20.16
CA ALA A 146 9.63 8.26 18.77
C ALA A 146 8.49 8.59 17.78
N CYS A 147 7.28 8.07 18.00
CA CYS A 147 6.11 8.38 17.17
C CYS A 147 5.63 9.83 17.33
N GLU A 148 5.68 10.39 18.55
CA GLU A 148 5.20 11.75 18.84
C GLU A 148 6.21 12.83 18.44
N SER A 149 7.50 12.55 18.55
CA SER A 149 8.59 13.46 18.16
C SER A 149 8.97 13.36 16.68
N ALA A 150 8.39 12.39 15.96
CA ALA A 150 8.57 12.21 14.52
C ALA A 150 8.27 13.52 13.75
N PRO A 151 9.12 13.90 12.79
CA PRO A 151 8.77 14.93 11.81
C PRO A 151 7.41 14.61 11.19
N SER A 152 6.49 15.57 11.25
CA SER A 152 5.13 15.37 10.77
C SER A 152 4.59 16.58 10.04
N GLU A 153 3.77 16.30 9.02
CA GLU A 153 3.05 17.32 8.26
C GLU A 153 1.58 16.91 8.11
N ILE A 154 0.70 17.90 8.05
CA ILE A 154 -0.73 17.66 7.90
C ILE A 154 -1.11 17.81 6.43
N TYR A 155 -1.54 16.72 5.81
CA TYR A 155 -2.24 16.76 4.54
C TYR A 155 -3.73 16.99 4.75
N VAL A 156 -4.32 17.87 3.95
CA VAL A 156 -5.78 18.08 3.93
C VAL A 156 -6.29 17.65 2.57
N ASN A 157 -7.11 16.59 2.56
CA ASN A 157 -7.74 16.13 1.34
C ASN A 157 -8.70 17.20 0.83
N ARG A 158 -8.39 17.79 -0.32
CA ARG A 158 -9.16 18.91 -0.89
C ARG A 158 -10.59 18.52 -1.27
N LYS A 159 -10.85 17.23 -1.52
CA LYS A 159 -12.17 16.73 -1.91
C LYS A 159 -13.06 16.43 -0.70
N THR A 160 -12.49 15.87 0.37
CA THR A 160 -13.25 15.40 1.54
C THR A 160 -13.12 16.29 2.77
N GLY A 161 -12.16 17.23 2.78
CA GLY A 161 -11.82 18.05 3.95
C GLY A 161 -11.16 17.27 5.10
N LYS A 162 -10.97 15.95 4.96
CA LYS A 162 -10.33 15.12 5.99
C LYS A 162 -8.85 15.48 6.13
N ARG A 163 -8.38 15.54 7.37
CA ARG A 163 -6.99 15.84 7.72
C ARG A 163 -6.27 14.54 8.04
N TYR A 164 -5.10 14.35 7.45
CA TYR A 164 -4.22 13.20 7.65
C TYR A 164 -2.89 13.72 8.17
N VAL A 165 -2.39 13.10 9.24
CA VAL A 165 -1.07 13.42 9.78
C VAL A 165 -0.09 12.45 9.13
N HIS A 166 0.82 12.96 8.31
CA HIS A 166 1.89 12.18 7.72
C HIS A 166 3.09 12.29 8.66
N ARG A 167 3.67 11.15 9.06
CA ARG A 167 4.80 11.09 10.00
C ARG A 167 5.96 10.33 9.35
N ASP A 168 7.17 10.79 9.59
CA ASP A 168 8.37 9.99 9.36
C ASP A 168 8.61 9.07 10.56
N LEU A 169 8.44 7.77 10.36
CA LEU A 169 8.49 6.76 11.42
C LEU A 169 9.83 6.01 11.50
N ASN A 170 10.89 6.53 10.86
CA ASN A 170 12.21 5.89 10.88
C ASN A 170 12.78 5.70 12.30
N ASP A 171 12.64 6.69 13.18
CA ASP A 171 13.07 6.55 14.58
C ASP A 171 12.25 5.50 15.34
N ALA A 172 10.95 5.41 15.06
CA ALA A 172 10.07 4.41 15.65
C ALA A 172 10.39 2.98 15.14
N ARG A 173 10.77 2.83 13.86
CA ARG A 173 11.28 1.56 13.30
C ARG A 173 12.55 1.11 14.01
N ARG A 174 13.49 2.01 14.25
CA ARG A 174 14.73 1.68 14.96
C ARG A 174 14.45 1.13 16.36
N VAL A 175 13.52 1.74 17.10
CA VAL A 175 13.07 1.23 18.42
C VAL A 175 12.36 -0.13 18.27
N PHE A 176 11.54 -0.29 17.23
CA PHE A 176 10.87 -1.56 16.94
C PHE A 176 11.87 -2.70 16.67
N HIS A 177 12.97 -2.41 15.98
CA HIS A 177 14.02 -3.40 15.67
C HIS A 177 15.00 -3.67 16.81
N SER A 178 15.15 -2.75 17.78
CA SER A 178 16.14 -2.94 18.86
C SER A 178 15.80 -4.09 19.81
N ASP A 179 14.54 -4.19 20.24
CA ASP A 179 14.04 -5.32 21.03
C ASP A 179 12.51 -5.48 20.88
N ARG A 180 12.11 -6.09 19.76
CA ARG A 180 10.70 -6.34 19.43
C ARG A 180 9.97 -7.15 20.51
N LEU A 181 10.65 -8.07 21.18
CA LEU A 181 10.02 -8.94 22.18
C LEU A 181 9.70 -8.16 23.45
N GLN A 182 10.62 -7.32 23.91
CA GLN A 182 10.39 -6.46 25.07
C GLN A 182 9.35 -5.37 24.75
N LEU A 183 9.42 -4.74 23.58
CA LEU A 183 8.41 -3.79 23.13
C LEU A 183 7.01 -4.41 23.12
N ARG A 184 6.85 -5.64 22.62
CA ARG A 184 5.56 -6.36 22.67
C ARG A 184 5.04 -6.52 24.09
N LYS A 185 5.90 -6.92 25.04
CA LYS A 185 5.51 -7.12 26.44
C LYS A 185 5.04 -5.81 27.08
N ASP A 186 5.77 -4.72 26.82
CA ASP A 186 5.43 -3.41 27.35
C ASP A 186 4.11 -2.88 26.75
N MET A 187 3.88 -3.12 25.44
CA MET A 187 2.62 -2.81 24.77
C MET A 187 1.45 -3.67 25.28
N GLU A 188 1.68 -4.95 25.59
CA GLU A 188 0.68 -5.82 26.20
C GLU A 188 0.30 -5.35 27.60
N GLN A 189 1.27 -4.89 28.40
CA GLN A 189 0.98 -4.31 29.71
C GLN A 189 0.18 -3.01 29.59
N LEU A 190 0.56 -2.14 28.66
CA LEU A 190 -0.18 -0.89 28.39
C LEU A 190 -1.63 -1.19 27.98
N ALA A 191 -1.84 -2.13 27.07
CA ALA A 191 -3.16 -2.57 26.65
C ALA A 191 -4.01 -3.03 27.86
N ARG A 192 -3.44 -3.88 28.74
CA ARG A 192 -4.10 -4.34 29.96
C ARG A 192 -4.45 -3.20 30.93
N ASP A 193 -3.58 -2.21 31.05
CA ASP A 193 -3.83 -1.04 31.91
C ASP A 193 -4.97 -0.17 31.38
N HIS A 194 -5.21 -0.15 30.07
CA HIS A 194 -6.36 0.51 29.41
C HIS A 194 -7.62 -0.36 29.35
N GLY A 195 -7.60 -1.54 29.96
CA GLY A 195 -8.75 -2.47 29.97
C GLY A 195 -8.85 -3.37 28.74
N PHE A 196 -7.90 -3.27 27.81
CA PHE A 196 -7.77 -4.10 26.61
C PHE A 196 -7.00 -5.41 26.91
N LEU A 197 -7.17 -6.48 26.13
CA LEU A 197 -6.52 -7.78 26.37
C LEU A 197 -6.76 -8.36 27.78
N GLN A 198 -8.03 -8.45 28.19
CA GLN A 198 -8.44 -9.00 29.48
C GLN A 198 -7.97 -10.46 29.60
N GLY A 199 -6.79 -10.66 30.20
CA GLY A 199 -6.09 -11.95 30.23
C GLY A 199 -6.83 -13.05 31.00
N TYR A 200 -6.13 -14.18 31.18
CA TYR A 200 -6.48 -15.48 31.78
C TYR A 200 -7.23 -15.53 33.14
N ARG A 201 -7.82 -14.43 33.63
CA ARG A 201 -8.83 -14.51 34.70
C ARG A 201 -10.08 -15.09 34.07
N ARG A 202 -10.47 -16.29 34.53
CA ARG A 202 -11.74 -16.96 34.19
C ARG A 202 -12.81 -15.89 34.01
N MET A 203 -13.27 -15.70 32.76
CA MET A 203 -14.38 -14.82 32.46
C MET A 203 -15.48 -15.16 33.44
N SER A 204 -15.73 -14.28 34.40
CA SER A 204 -17.02 -14.29 35.07
C SER A 204 -18.01 -13.82 34.01
N ALA A 205 -19.24 -14.33 34.02
CA ALA A 205 -20.28 -13.91 33.07
C ALA A 205 -20.62 -12.39 33.16
N SER A 206 -19.92 -11.63 33.99
CA SER A 206 -20.03 -10.18 34.21
C SER A 206 -18.83 -9.35 33.72
N ASP A 207 -17.79 -9.96 33.13
CA ASP A 207 -16.66 -9.19 32.59
C ASP A 207 -17.08 -8.55 31.26
N ALA A 208 -17.07 -7.21 31.20
CA ALA A 208 -17.48 -6.45 30.03
C ALA A 208 -16.54 -6.70 28.85
N VAL A 209 -17.11 -6.93 27.68
CA VAL A 209 -16.36 -6.99 26.40
C VAL A 209 -15.60 -5.67 26.24
N THR A 210 -14.34 -5.73 25.80
CA THR A 210 -13.57 -4.51 25.50
C THR A 210 -14.36 -3.63 24.52
N VAL A 211 -14.38 -2.32 24.75
CA VAL A 211 -15.08 -1.36 23.89
C VAL A 211 -14.08 -0.52 23.12
N ARG A 212 -14.50 0.11 22.02
CA ARG A 212 -13.65 0.94 21.15
C ARG A 212 -12.80 1.96 21.90
N THR A 213 -13.32 2.54 22.98
CA THR A 213 -12.59 3.52 23.81
C THR A 213 -11.41 2.94 24.58
N ASP A 214 -11.35 1.61 24.73
CA ASP A 214 -10.28 0.89 25.42
C ASP A 214 -9.05 0.68 24.51
N ILE A 215 -9.19 0.89 23.20
CA ILE A 215 -8.10 0.79 22.22
C ILE A 215 -7.28 2.09 22.26
N ALA A 216 -6.14 2.05 22.93
CA ALA A 216 -5.20 3.17 22.94
C ALA A 216 -4.70 3.48 21.51
N PRO A 217 -4.63 4.75 21.07
CA PRO A 217 -4.12 5.11 19.74
C PRO A 217 -2.71 4.57 19.45
N LEU A 218 -1.83 4.56 20.47
CA LEU A 218 -0.49 3.99 20.37
C LEU A 218 -0.48 2.51 19.97
N LEU A 219 -1.53 1.77 20.34
CA LEU A 219 -1.66 0.36 19.97
C LEU A 219 -1.91 0.21 18.47
N LEU A 220 -2.69 1.09 17.86
CA LEU A 220 -2.89 1.10 16.41
C LEU A 220 -1.61 1.51 15.68
N ASP A 221 -0.84 2.46 16.21
CA ASP A 221 0.47 2.83 15.66
C ASP A 221 1.46 1.65 15.72
N TYR A 222 1.45 0.89 16.82
CA TYR A 222 2.24 -0.34 16.97
C TYR A 222 1.80 -1.44 16.00
N LEU A 223 0.50 -1.74 15.90
CA LEU A 223 -0.02 -2.76 14.98
C LEU A 223 0.21 -2.35 13.51
N SER A 224 0.15 -1.06 13.20
CA SER A 224 0.53 -0.51 11.89
C SER A 224 2.02 -0.73 11.61
N MET A 225 2.89 -0.56 12.62
CA MET A 225 4.30 -0.92 12.49
C MET A 225 4.50 -2.43 12.25
N VAL A 226 3.71 -3.27 12.93
CA VAL A 226 3.77 -4.73 12.76
C VAL A 226 3.43 -5.12 11.32
N ILE A 227 2.39 -4.56 10.68
CA ILE A 227 2.07 -4.88 9.27
C ILE A 227 3.10 -4.32 8.28
N ARG A 228 3.77 -3.21 8.61
CA ARG A 228 4.78 -2.59 7.73
C ARG A 228 6.13 -3.31 7.75
N GLU A 229 6.47 -3.94 8.86
CA GLU A 229 7.76 -4.61 9.06
C GLU A 229 7.66 -6.14 8.99
N THR A 230 6.45 -6.68 9.14
CA THR A 230 6.19 -8.10 8.94
C THR A 230 5.90 -8.33 7.46
N HIS A 231 6.76 -9.10 6.79
CA HIS A 231 6.59 -9.55 5.41
C HIS A 231 6.73 -11.07 5.33
N SER A 232 5.95 -11.68 4.46
CA SER A 232 6.02 -13.08 4.08
C SER A 232 7.07 -13.31 2.99
N ALA A 233 7.78 -14.45 3.04
CA ALA A 233 8.68 -14.86 1.96
C ALA A 233 7.96 -15.13 0.62
N ARG A 234 6.63 -15.13 0.61
CA ARG A 234 5.82 -15.14 -0.61
C ARG A 234 5.95 -13.86 -1.41
N PHE A 235 5.94 -12.71 -0.73
CA PHE A 235 5.91 -11.37 -1.30
C PHE A 235 7.26 -10.68 -1.05
N ILE A 236 8.05 -10.52 -2.11
CA ILE A 236 9.45 -10.11 -2.00
C ILE A 236 9.75 -8.81 -2.74
N TYR A 237 8.85 -8.36 -3.62
CA TYR A 237 9.14 -7.20 -4.49
C TYR A 237 9.25 -5.90 -3.72
N TRP A 238 8.71 -5.82 -2.50
CA TRP A 238 8.82 -4.67 -1.59
C TRP A 238 10.27 -4.28 -1.29
N GLN A 239 11.25 -5.18 -1.41
CA GLN A 239 12.65 -4.89 -1.06
C GLN A 239 13.52 -4.29 -2.18
N PHE A 240 12.99 -4.17 -3.39
CA PHE A 240 13.76 -3.75 -4.56
C PHE A 240 13.54 -2.30 -5.09
N PRO A 241 12.36 -1.65 -4.94
CA PRO A 241 12.18 -0.32 -5.51
C PRO A 241 12.99 0.73 -4.76
N TRP A 242 13.26 1.84 -5.43
CA TRP A 242 13.80 3.04 -4.81
C TRP A 242 12.72 3.78 -4.02
N TYR A 243 12.93 4.01 -2.74
CA TYR A 243 11.98 4.66 -1.84
C TYR A 243 12.23 6.17 -1.77
N GLU A 244 11.14 6.93 -1.89
CA GLU A 244 11.09 8.37 -1.67
C GLU A 244 9.94 8.70 -0.71
N LEU A 245 10.26 9.33 0.42
CA LEU A 245 9.29 9.79 1.41
C LEU A 245 9.12 11.31 1.28
N GLU A 246 7.91 11.76 0.95
CA GLU A 246 7.58 13.19 0.90
C GLU A 246 6.33 13.46 1.76
N LEU A 247 6.57 14.01 2.95
CA LEU A 247 5.51 14.37 3.89
C LEU A 247 4.65 15.52 3.33
N GLY A 248 3.42 15.65 3.85
CA GLY A 248 2.49 16.74 3.50
C GLY A 248 1.81 16.63 2.13
N LYS A 249 2.31 15.78 1.23
CA LYS A 249 1.67 15.46 -0.05
C LYS A 249 0.74 14.27 0.08
N GLY A 250 -0.46 14.37 -0.49
CA GLY A 250 -1.45 13.30 -0.46
C GLY A 250 -1.96 12.90 -1.84
N PRO A 251 -3.05 12.13 -1.90
CA PRO A 251 -3.57 11.60 -3.16
C PRO A 251 -3.84 12.69 -4.20
N GLY A 252 -3.25 12.54 -5.39
CA GLY A 252 -3.31 13.51 -6.50
C GLY A 252 -2.17 14.53 -6.52
N ASP A 253 -1.43 14.70 -5.42
CA ASP A 253 -0.18 15.46 -5.43
C ASP A 253 0.93 14.63 -6.08
N THR A 254 1.93 15.31 -6.65
CA THR A 254 3.04 14.66 -7.34
C THR A 254 4.31 14.70 -6.52
N VAL A 255 4.96 13.55 -6.40
CA VAL A 255 6.28 13.36 -5.81
C VAL A 255 7.33 13.31 -6.91
N GLN A 256 8.46 13.99 -6.70
CA GLN A 256 9.57 13.96 -7.65
C GLN A 256 10.64 12.99 -7.16
N VAL A 257 10.69 11.81 -7.77
CA VAL A 257 11.70 10.82 -7.42
C VAL A 257 12.96 11.10 -8.22
N SER A 258 14.08 11.27 -7.52
CA SER A 258 15.35 11.53 -8.17
C SER A 258 15.81 10.31 -8.99
N ARG A 259 16.23 10.58 -10.22
CA ARG A 259 16.82 9.59 -11.13
C ARG A 259 18.29 9.92 -11.31
N GLN A 260 19.12 9.13 -10.65
CA GLN A 260 20.57 9.27 -10.74
C GLN A 260 21.05 8.66 -12.07
N ARG A 261 21.46 9.51 -13.00
CA ARG A 261 22.15 9.08 -14.23
C ARG A 261 23.65 9.17 -14.01
N TRP A 262 24.36 8.11 -14.40
CA TRP A 262 25.81 8.14 -14.45
C TRP A 262 26.28 9.17 -15.48
N ILE A 263 27.42 9.81 -15.19
CA ILE A 263 28.09 10.67 -16.16
C ILE A 263 28.53 9.78 -17.33
N ALA A 264 28.39 10.26 -18.56
CA ALA A 264 28.83 9.54 -19.74
C ALA A 264 30.30 9.10 -19.61
N GLU A 265 30.55 7.82 -19.88
CA GLU A 265 31.88 7.25 -19.83
C GLU A 265 32.80 7.91 -20.88
N PRO A 266 34.09 8.13 -20.57
CA PRO A 266 35.02 8.68 -21.53
C PRO A 266 35.27 7.69 -22.68
N THR A 267 35.08 8.14 -23.91
CA THR A 267 35.30 7.31 -25.11
C THR A 267 36.75 7.30 -25.57
N THR A 268 37.60 8.20 -25.07
CA THR A 268 39.01 8.30 -25.46
C THR A 268 39.90 8.69 -24.29
N VAL A 269 41.16 8.29 -24.33
CA VAL A 269 42.17 8.73 -23.35
C VAL A 269 42.43 10.24 -23.48
N ALA A 270 42.37 10.77 -24.72
CA ALA A 270 42.55 12.19 -25.01
C ALA A 270 41.52 13.07 -24.27
N SER A 271 40.26 12.63 -24.13
CA SER A 271 39.24 13.38 -23.39
C SER A 271 39.48 13.45 -21.87
N ARG A 272 40.44 12.68 -21.35
CA ARG A 272 40.86 12.70 -19.94
C ARG A 272 42.33 13.12 -19.75
N THR A 273 43.05 13.38 -20.84
CA THR A 273 44.46 13.79 -20.78
C THR A 273 44.51 15.30 -20.58
N LEU A 274 44.92 15.73 -19.39
CA LEU A 274 45.13 17.14 -19.09
C LEU A 274 46.55 17.54 -19.53
N THR A 275 46.66 18.69 -20.20
CA THR A 275 47.96 19.31 -20.50
C THR A 275 48.34 20.26 -19.36
N PRO A 276 49.46 20.04 -18.65
CA PRO A 276 49.91 20.94 -17.59
C PRO A 276 50.03 22.38 -18.10
N GLY A 277 49.49 23.33 -17.33
CA GLY A 277 49.54 24.76 -17.67
C GLY A 277 48.49 25.23 -18.70
N VAL A 278 47.68 24.33 -19.27
CA VAL A 278 46.54 24.70 -20.11
C VAL A 278 45.29 24.84 -19.22
N PRO A 279 44.60 25.99 -19.22
CA PRO A 279 43.39 26.17 -18.44
C PRO A 279 42.30 25.20 -18.93
N LEU A 280 41.59 24.59 -17.98
CA LEU A 280 40.43 23.76 -18.27
C LEU A 280 39.32 24.60 -18.92
N THR A 281 38.45 23.93 -19.67
CA THR A 281 37.28 24.59 -20.27
C THR A 281 36.39 25.19 -19.17
N ASN A 282 35.85 26.39 -19.40
CA ASN A 282 34.92 27.03 -18.46
C ASN A 282 33.53 26.35 -18.45
N THR A 283 33.25 25.50 -19.43
CA THR A 283 32.04 24.69 -19.48
C THR A 283 32.13 23.61 -18.42
N ARG A 284 31.31 23.74 -17.37
CA ARG A 284 31.15 22.71 -16.35
C ARG A 284 30.20 21.65 -16.87
N GLN A 285 30.56 20.38 -16.69
CA GLN A 285 29.60 19.29 -16.85
C GLN A 285 28.65 19.34 -15.65
N ASN A 286 27.39 19.66 -15.90
CA ASN A 286 26.38 19.60 -14.84
C ASN A 286 26.12 18.14 -14.47
N ILE A 287 26.12 17.84 -13.18
CA ILE A 287 25.51 16.63 -12.66
C ILE A 287 24.00 16.85 -12.77
N SER A 288 23.39 16.38 -13.88
CA SER A 288 21.94 16.42 -14.03
C SER A 288 21.35 15.21 -13.33
N SER A 289 20.73 15.40 -12.16
CA SER A 289 19.72 14.44 -11.70
C SER A 289 18.48 14.62 -12.56
N GLY A 290 18.04 13.54 -13.22
CA GLY A 290 16.67 13.52 -13.74
C GLY A 290 15.71 13.44 -12.56
N ALA A 291 14.43 13.76 -12.77
CA ALA A 291 13.39 13.45 -11.81
C ALA A 291 12.20 12.84 -12.56
N VAL A 292 11.65 11.76 -12.00
CA VAL A 292 10.40 11.18 -12.48
C VAL A 292 9.30 11.66 -11.55
N THR A 293 8.26 12.24 -12.14
CA THR A 293 7.11 12.74 -11.39
C THR A 293 6.08 11.63 -11.27
N ILE A 294 5.74 11.24 -10.05
CA ILE A 294 4.77 10.18 -9.77
C ILE A 294 3.64 10.75 -8.92
N ALA A 295 2.39 10.53 -9.34
CA ALA A 295 1.22 11.00 -8.60
C ALA A 295 0.85 10.01 -7.49
N LEU A 296 0.74 10.52 -6.25
CA LEU A 296 0.31 9.73 -5.10
C LEU A 296 -1.14 9.28 -5.26
N GLN A 297 -1.44 8.09 -4.77
CA GLN A 297 -2.78 7.52 -4.77
C GLN A 297 -3.19 7.18 -3.34
N GLU A 298 -4.50 7.23 -3.06
CA GLU A 298 -5.05 6.66 -1.85
C GLU A 298 -5.23 5.16 -2.08
N ARG A 299 -4.67 4.34 -1.20
CA ARG A 299 -4.78 2.89 -1.27
C ARG A 299 -5.25 2.36 0.07
N GLY A 300 -6.07 1.32 0.01
CA GLY A 300 -6.63 0.69 1.19
C GLY A 300 -7.61 -0.40 0.81
N LEU A 301 -8.04 -1.15 1.81
CA LEU A 301 -9.06 -2.17 1.67
C LEU A 301 -10.47 -1.55 1.82
N GLY A 302 -11.45 -2.09 1.10
CA GLY A 302 -12.85 -1.67 1.21
C GLY A 302 -13.43 -0.88 0.03
N LEU A 303 -12.77 -0.89 -1.14
CA LEU A 303 -13.24 -0.13 -2.31
C LEU A 303 -14.55 -0.68 -2.88
N ASP A 304 -14.71 -2.01 -2.92
CA ASP A 304 -15.86 -2.67 -3.54
C ASP A 304 -16.36 -3.86 -2.73
N ALA A 305 -17.52 -4.39 -3.11
CA ALA A 305 -18.13 -5.54 -2.44
C ALA A 305 -17.29 -6.84 -2.57
N SER A 306 -16.35 -6.88 -3.52
CA SER A 306 -15.43 -8.01 -3.70
C SER A 306 -14.23 -7.94 -2.75
N ASN A 307 -13.89 -6.75 -2.26
CA ASN A 307 -12.80 -6.50 -1.32
C ASN A 307 -13.30 -5.65 -0.13
N PRO A 308 -14.26 -6.18 0.68
CA PRO A 308 -14.83 -5.44 1.79
C PRO A 308 -13.79 -5.19 2.90
N PRO A 309 -13.99 -4.17 3.76
CA PRO A 309 -13.16 -3.98 4.95
C PRO A 309 -13.13 -5.23 5.84
N VAL A 310 -12.02 -5.47 6.54
CA VAL A 310 -11.93 -6.62 7.46
C VAL A 310 -12.47 -6.21 8.84
N ALA A 311 -13.60 -6.80 9.20
CA ALA A 311 -13.99 -6.89 10.59
C ALA A 311 -13.08 -7.90 11.31
N ILE A 312 -12.41 -7.48 12.38
CA ILE A 312 -11.59 -8.37 13.20
C ILE A 312 -12.22 -8.45 14.60
N PRO A 313 -13.13 -9.42 14.84
CA PRO A 313 -13.72 -9.66 16.16
C PRO A 313 -12.67 -9.89 17.25
N GLU A 314 -11.47 -10.34 16.87
CA GLU A 314 -10.34 -10.57 17.76
C GLU A 314 -9.74 -9.28 18.33
N PHE A 315 -9.99 -8.09 17.76
CA PHE A 315 -9.68 -6.86 18.48
C PHE A 315 -10.46 -6.80 19.79
N LEU A 316 -11.71 -7.27 19.83
CA LEU A 316 -12.51 -7.21 21.06
C LEU A 316 -12.28 -8.39 22.02
N THR A 317 -11.82 -9.51 21.46
CA THR A 317 -11.78 -10.81 22.15
C THR A 317 -10.37 -11.38 22.36
N ALA A 318 -9.32 -10.71 21.86
CA ALA A 318 -7.95 -11.16 22.06
C ALA A 318 -7.56 -11.12 23.55
N TYR A 319 -6.95 -12.22 24.01
CA TYR A 319 -6.46 -12.37 25.39
C TYR A 319 -4.98 -12.02 25.55
N SER A 320 -4.25 -11.83 24.44
CA SER A 320 -2.82 -11.53 24.42
C SER A 320 -2.43 -10.77 23.16
N MET A 321 -1.33 -10.02 23.25
CA MET A 321 -0.81 -9.24 22.11
C MET A 321 -0.32 -10.15 20.98
N ILE A 322 0.22 -11.32 21.33
CA ILE A 322 0.67 -12.32 20.34
C ILE A 322 -0.49 -12.81 19.48
N ASN A 323 -1.65 -13.09 20.08
CA ASN A 323 -2.82 -13.53 19.32
C ASN A 323 -3.33 -12.42 18.39
N LEU A 324 -3.37 -11.19 18.89
CA LEU A 324 -3.79 -10.04 18.10
C LEU A 324 -2.83 -9.78 16.93
N GLU A 325 -1.52 -9.77 17.17
CA GLU A 325 -0.50 -9.63 16.11
C GLU A 325 -0.68 -10.71 15.04
N ASN A 326 -0.85 -11.98 15.42
CA ASN A 326 -1.00 -13.07 14.46
C ASN A 326 -2.25 -12.91 13.58
N VAL A 327 -3.36 -12.46 14.16
CA VAL A 327 -4.60 -12.19 13.41
C VAL A 327 -4.42 -10.99 12.48
N VAL A 328 -3.85 -9.89 12.98
CA VAL A 328 -3.57 -8.70 12.19
C VAL A 328 -2.64 -9.02 11.01
N ILE A 329 -1.54 -9.75 11.25
CA ILE A 329 -0.59 -10.16 10.21
C ILE A 329 -1.27 -11.08 9.18
N SER A 330 -2.02 -12.09 9.63
CA SER A 330 -2.62 -13.08 8.72
C SER A 330 -3.77 -12.54 7.87
N ARG A 331 -4.42 -11.45 8.29
CA ARG A 331 -5.56 -10.85 7.59
C ARG A 331 -5.17 -9.53 6.90
N LEU A 332 -4.93 -8.47 7.68
CA LEU A 332 -4.62 -7.15 7.16
C LEU A 332 -3.19 -7.07 6.61
N GLY A 333 -2.22 -7.65 7.32
CA GLY A 333 -0.82 -7.68 6.89
C GLY A 333 -0.66 -8.41 5.56
N HIS A 334 -1.20 -9.63 5.44
CA HIS A 334 -1.13 -10.40 4.20
C HIS A 334 -1.77 -9.67 3.01
N ASP A 335 -2.92 -9.01 3.20
CA ASP A 335 -3.59 -8.25 2.13
C ASP A 335 -2.76 -7.02 1.70
N TYR A 336 -2.23 -6.28 2.68
CA TYR A 336 -1.33 -5.16 2.42
C TYR A 336 -0.05 -5.63 1.69
N GLU A 337 0.62 -6.68 2.18
CA GLU A 337 1.82 -7.26 1.55
C GLU A 337 1.54 -7.73 0.11
N ALA A 338 0.40 -8.39 -0.12
CA ALA A 338 0.01 -8.86 -1.45
C ALA A 338 -0.25 -7.68 -2.41
N SER A 339 -0.91 -6.64 -1.92
CA SER A 339 -1.19 -5.42 -2.67
C SER A 339 0.10 -4.69 -3.03
N GLU A 340 0.96 -4.44 -2.03
CA GLU A 340 2.27 -3.81 -2.18
C GLU A 340 3.13 -4.54 -3.23
N ASP A 341 3.23 -5.87 -3.12
CA ASP A 341 3.97 -6.71 -4.06
C ASP A 341 3.39 -6.63 -5.48
N LEU A 342 2.06 -6.69 -5.62
CA LEU A 342 1.39 -6.56 -6.92
C LEU A 342 1.72 -5.23 -7.60
N PHE A 343 1.58 -4.10 -6.90
CA PHE A 343 1.79 -2.78 -7.49
C PHE A 343 3.23 -2.53 -7.92
N ILE A 344 4.20 -3.13 -7.23
CA ILE A 344 5.63 -3.05 -7.58
C ILE A 344 5.94 -4.02 -8.71
N ARG A 345 5.50 -5.27 -8.60
CA ARG A 345 5.73 -6.33 -9.58
C ARG A 345 5.19 -5.95 -10.95
N THR A 346 3.98 -5.39 -11.05
CA THR A 346 3.41 -4.94 -12.33
C THR A 346 4.32 -3.94 -13.06
N ARG A 347 5.12 -3.13 -12.34
CA ARG A 347 6.09 -2.22 -12.95
C ARG A 347 7.29 -2.94 -13.54
N TYR A 348 7.82 -3.95 -12.86
CA TYR A 348 8.92 -4.77 -13.40
C TYR A 348 8.50 -5.55 -14.66
N PHE A 349 7.29 -6.10 -14.66
CA PHE A 349 6.74 -6.83 -15.81
C PHE A 349 6.25 -5.92 -16.96
N ALA A 350 6.39 -4.60 -16.84
CA ALA A 350 6.06 -3.69 -17.92
C ALA A 350 7.14 -3.67 -19.05
N THR A 351 8.30 -4.28 -18.81
CA THR A 351 9.38 -4.36 -19.82
C THR A 351 8.89 -5.08 -21.08
N THR A 352 9.35 -4.60 -22.24
CA THR A 352 9.09 -5.25 -23.54
C THR A 352 10.21 -6.22 -23.92
N ARG A 353 11.28 -6.28 -23.10
CA ARG A 353 12.45 -7.13 -23.33
C ARG A 353 12.26 -8.51 -22.75
N VAL A 354 11.66 -9.37 -23.55
CA VAL A 354 11.49 -10.80 -23.25
C VAL A 354 12.65 -11.62 -23.83
N VAL A 355 13.22 -12.51 -23.02
CA VAL A 355 14.28 -13.44 -23.42
C VAL A 355 13.96 -14.87 -23.02
N TYR A 356 14.56 -15.81 -23.76
CA TYR A 356 14.37 -17.24 -23.60
C TYR A 356 15.71 -17.98 -23.64
N ASN A 357 15.74 -19.18 -23.05
CA ASN A 357 16.88 -20.09 -23.14
C ASN A 357 16.81 -20.98 -24.39
N ASN A 358 17.61 -20.68 -25.41
CA ASN A 358 17.81 -21.54 -26.58
C ASN A 358 19.16 -22.25 -26.50
N ARG A 359 19.16 -23.48 -25.94
CA ARG A 359 20.37 -24.31 -25.78
C ARG A 359 21.50 -23.55 -25.09
N GLN A 360 21.19 -22.96 -23.95
CA GLN A 360 22.05 -22.13 -23.10
C GLN A 360 22.33 -20.73 -23.65
N SER A 361 21.98 -20.42 -24.90
CA SER A 361 22.10 -19.07 -25.47
C SER A 361 20.83 -18.24 -25.20
N VAL A 362 21.00 -16.93 -25.06
CA VAL A 362 19.90 -15.98 -24.89
C VAL A 362 19.33 -15.63 -26.26
N THR A 363 18.02 -15.80 -26.42
CA THR A 363 17.28 -15.38 -27.63
C THR A 363 16.07 -14.54 -27.24
N THR A 364 15.71 -13.57 -28.08
CA THR A 364 14.46 -12.80 -27.95
C THR A 364 13.35 -13.32 -28.87
N ASN A 365 13.66 -14.30 -29.72
CA ASN A 365 12.70 -14.86 -30.66
C ASN A 365 12.15 -16.21 -30.16
N PRO A 366 10.86 -16.30 -29.77
CA PRO A 366 10.27 -17.55 -29.28
C PRO A 366 10.27 -18.66 -30.35
N GLY A 367 10.18 -18.31 -31.63
CA GLY A 367 10.23 -19.28 -32.74
C GLY A 367 11.58 -20.00 -32.88
N SER A 368 12.64 -19.49 -32.25
CA SER A 368 13.96 -20.14 -32.26
C SER A 368 14.11 -21.29 -31.26
N LEU A 369 13.17 -21.43 -30.32
CA LEU A 369 13.11 -22.53 -29.34
C LEU A 369 12.57 -23.79 -30.01
N THR A 370 13.46 -24.56 -30.62
CA THR A 370 13.10 -25.87 -31.20
C THR A 370 12.78 -26.90 -30.12
N ALA A 371 12.20 -28.05 -30.48
CA ALA A 371 11.89 -29.16 -29.55
C ALA A 371 13.10 -29.75 -28.79
N SER A 372 14.32 -29.28 -29.09
CA SER A 372 15.58 -29.66 -28.45
C SER A 372 16.27 -28.49 -27.73
N GLY A 373 15.62 -27.32 -27.67
CA GLY A 373 16.02 -26.23 -26.81
C GLY A 373 15.31 -26.40 -25.47
N ASP A 374 16.06 -26.73 -24.41
CA ASP A 374 15.47 -27.12 -23.13
C ASP A 374 14.55 -26.06 -22.53
N GLY A 375 14.68 -24.76 -22.88
CA GLY A 375 13.80 -23.69 -22.38
C GLY A 375 13.80 -23.50 -20.86
N THR A 376 14.57 -24.32 -20.13
CA THR A 376 14.68 -24.37 -18.67
C THR A 376 15.74 -23.41 -18.16
N ILE A 377 15.70 -23.08 -16.88
CA ILE A 377 16.81 -22.34 -16.24
C ILE A 377 17.96 -23.30 -15.94
N THR A 378 19.14 -22.99 -16.46
CA THR A 378 20.39 -23.72 -16.22
C THR A 378 21.51 -22.75 -15.86
N GLU A 379 22.57 -23.24 -15.20
CA GLU A 379 23.75 -22.43 -14.86
C GLU A 379 24.39 -21.77 -16.09
N ASN A 380 24.54 -22.53 -17.19
CA ASN A 380 25.15 -22.01 -18.42
C ASN A 380 24.27 -20.91 -19.06
N PHE A 381 22.95 -21.05 -18.98
CA PHE A 381 22.04 -20.00 -19.42
C PHE A 381 22.18 -18.74 -18.55
N LEU A 382 22.29 -18.87 -17.22
CA LEU A 382 22.53 -17.72 -16.35
C LEU A 382 23.84 -17.00 -16.68
N ASN A 383 24.93 -17.72 -16.90
CA ASN A 383 26.20 -17.08 -17.33
C ASN A 383 26.04 -16.28 -18.63
N ASN A 384 25.30 -16.82 -19.61
CA ASN A 384 25.04 -16.12 -20.86
C ASN A 384 24.03 -14.96 -20.69
N LEU A 385 23.08 -15.08 -19.77
CA LEU A 385 22.16 -14.00 -19.40
C LEU A 385 22.91 -12.84 -18.73
N TYR A 386 23.86 -13.14 -17.84
CA TYR A 386 24.74 -12.12 -17.24
C TYR A 386 25.51 -11.37 -18.32
N ALA A 387 26.15 -12.10 -19.24
CA ALA A 387 26.88 -11.50 -20.35
C ALA A 387 25.98 -10.67 -21.27
N TYR A 388 24.74 -11.14 -21.52
CA TYR A 388 23.74 -10.42 -22.30
C TYR A 388 23.31 -9.11 -21.62
N MET A 389 22.96 -9.14 -20.33
CA MET A 389 22.58 -7.95 -19.57
C MET A 389 23.72 -6.94 -19.45
N SER A 390 24.96 -7.43 -19.25
CA SER A 390 26.15 -6.59 -19.27
C SER A 390 26.39 -5.97 -20.66
N GLY A 391 26.17 -6.73 -21.73
CA GLY A 391 26.23 -6.23 -23.12
C GLY A 391 25.17 -5.18 -23.44
N LEU A 392 24.03 -5.22 -22.75
CA LEU A 392 22.99 -4.17 -22.79
C LEU A 392 23.31 -2.96 -21.91
N GLN A 393 24.46 -2.95 -21.23
CA GLN A 393 24.89 -1.88 -20.32
C GLN A 393 23.91 -1.64 -19.16
N ILE A 394 23.23 -2.70 -18.70
CA ILE A 394 22.37 -2.62 -17.52
C ILE A 394 23.28 -2.48 -16.28
N PRO A 395 23.09 -1.47 -15.41
CA PRO A 395 23.91 -1.35 -14.21
C PRO A 395 23.59 -2.45 -13.18
N PRO A 396 24.56 -3.25 -12.73
CA PRO A 396 24.36 -4.21 -11.66
C PRO A 396 24.22 -3.49 -10.29
N LEU A 397 24.00 -4.26 -9.22
CA LEU A 397 24.18 -3.79 -7.85
C LEU A 397 25.67 -3.50 -7.55
N ASP A 398 25.94 -2.90 -6.40
CA ASP A 398 27.28 -2.42 -6.02
C ASP A 398 28.32 -3.55 -5.88
N ASP A 399 27.88 -4.80 -5.74
CA ASP A 399 28.72 -6.01 -5.71
C ASP A 399 28.94 -6.64 -7.11
N GLY A 400 28.38 -6.04 -8.16
CA GLY A 400 28.45 -6.53 -9.53
C GLY A 400 27.40 -7.57 -9.90
N CYS A 401 26.51 -7.96 -8.98
CA CYS A 401 25.44 -8.92 -9.27
C CYS A 401 24.14 -8.23 -9.74
N TYR A 402 23.36 -8.92 -10.57
CA TYR A 402 21.97 -8.54 -10.85
C TYR A 402 21.01 -9.24 -9.89
N VAL A 403 19.78 -8.75 -9.77
CA VAL A 403 18.74 -9.38 -8.97
C VAL A 403 17.85 -10.21 -9.88
N TYR A 404 17.59 -11.46 -9.48
CA TYR A 404 16.71 -12.35 -10.24
C TYR A 404 15.70 -13.07 -9.34
N PRO A 405 14.49 -12.50 -9.17
CA PRO A 405 13.36 -13.19 -8.58
C PRO A 405 12.85 -14.28 -9.50
N LEU A 406 13.08 -15.52 -9.11
CA LEU A 406 12.66 -16.73 -9.79
C LEU A 406 11.34 -17.23 -9.21
N HIS A 407 10.49 -17.71 -10.11
CA HIS A 407 9.38 -18.59 -9.74
C HIS A 407 9.92 -19.96 -9.26
N THR A 408 9.12 -20.66 -8.45
CA THR A 408 9.62 -21.87 -7.76
C THR A 408 10.07 -22.98 -8.70
N THR A 409 9.39 -23.18 -9.85
CA THR A 409 9.78 -24.17 -10.86
C THR A 409 11.14 -23.86 -11.47
N GLY A 410 11.39 -22.61 -11.87
CA GLY A 410 12.67 -22.17 -12.43
C GLY A 410 13.81 -22.31 -11.42
N LEU A 411 13.56 -22.03 -10.14
CA LEU A 411 14.55 -22.25 -9.09
C LEU A 411 14.86 -23.75 -8.90
N ALA A 412 13.85 -24.62 -8.98
CA ALA A 412 14.05 -26.06 -8.89
C ALA A 412 14.84 -26.61 -10.10
N GLN A 413 14.54 -26.14 -11.31
CA GLN A 413 15.32 -26.45 -12.52
C GLN A 413 16.79 -26.06 -12.36
N LEU A 414 17.06 -24.85 -11.85
CA LEU A 414 18.41 -24.39 -11.59
C LEU A 414 19.13 -25.26 -10.55
N LYS A 415 18.48 -25.58 -9.43
CA LYS A 415 19.06 -26.44 -8.39
C LYS A 415 19.41 -27.83 -8.93
N ASN A 416 18.56 -28.39 -9.78
CA ASN A 416 18.85 -29.67 -10.45
C ASN A 416 20.04 -29.54 -11.41
N SER A 417 20.13 -28.44 -12.18
CA SER A 417 21.26 -28.16 -13.06
C SER A 417 22.58 -28.00 -12.29
N LEU A 418 22.57 -27.37 -11.12
CA LEU A 418 23.75 -27.20 -10.27
C LEU A 418 24.15 -28.51 -9.59
N SER A 419 23.16 -29.26 -9.08
CA SER A 419 23.38 -30.56 -8.46
C SER A 419 24.03 -31.56 -9.42
N ALA A 420 23.63 -31.56 -10.70
CA ALA A 420 24.26 -32.39 -11.73
C ALA A 420 25.78 -32.12 -11.91
N LYS A 421 26.25 -30.93 -11.49
CA LYS A 421 27.66 -30.52 -11.52
C LYS A 421 28.31 -30.47 -10.14
N ASN A 422 27.65 -30.96 -9.10
CA ASN A 422 28.07 -30.87 -7.69
C ASN A 422 28.34 -29.43 -7.21
N GLN A 423 27.61 -28.46 -7.76
CA GLN A 423 27.64 -27.07 -7.31
C GLN A 423 26.42 -26.75 -6.45
N TYR A 424 26.56 -25.77 -5.57
CA TYR A 424 25.49 -25.30 -4.69
C TYR A 424 25.38 -23.77 -4.78
N LEU A 425 24.21 -23.25 -4.44
CA LEU A 425 24.00 -21.81 -4.34
C LEU A 425 24.83 -21.25 -3.19
N ASP A 426 25.55 -20.17 -3.46
CA ASP A 426 26.34 -19.51 -2.42
C ASP A 426 25.42 -18.68 -1.52
N GLN A 427 25.57 -18.83 -0.21
CA GLN A 427 24.77 -18.08 0.74
C GLN A 427 25.60 -16.94 1.28
N MET A 428 25.46 -15.77 0.66
CA MET A 428 25.95 -14.52 1.23
C MET A 428 25.33 -14.29 2.61
N ASN A 429 26.08 -13.66 3.51
CA ASN A 429 25.54 -13.27 4.80
C ASN A 429 24.31 -12.37 4.59
N LEU A 430 23.17 -12.75 5.17
CA LEU A 430 21.92 -12.01 5.03
C LEU A 430 22.05 -10.57 5.51
N GLU A 431 22.93 -10.30 6.46
CA GLU A 431 23.23 -8.94 6.94
C GLU A 431 23.90 -8.10 5.85
N GLU A 432 24.89 -8.66 5.14
CA GLU A 432 25.56 -8.00 4.02
C GLU A 432 24.59 -7.75 2.86
N LEU A 433 23.72 -8.71 2.57
CA LEU A 433 22.67 -8.55 1.55
C LEU A 433 21.68 -7.47 1.95
N THR A 434 21.30 -7.42 3.23
CA THR A 434 20.39 -6.41 3.74
C THR A 434 21.02 -5.02 3.62
N MET A 435 22.29 -4.85 4.00
CA MET A 435 23.02 -3.58 3.82
C MET A 435 23.13 -3.18 2.34
N LEU A 436 23.42 -4.14 1.45
CA LEU A 436 23.46 -3.89 0.01
C LEU A 436 22.11 -3.40 -0.52
N LEU A 437 21.01 -4.06 -0.14
CA LEU A 437 19.66 -3.69 -0.54
C LEU A 437 19.21 -2.37 0.07
N GLN A 438 19.61 -2.03 1.30
CA GLN A 438 19.33 -0.72 1.90
C GLN A 438 19.91 0.42 1.04
N VAL A 439 21.16 0.29 0.59
CA VAL A 439 21.81 1.28 -0.28
C VAL A 439 21.16 1.31 -1.66
N ALA A 440 20.76 0.15 -2.18
CA ALA A 440 20.13 0.04 -3.50
C ALA A 440 18.69 0.58 -3.54
N SER A 441 17.95 0.47 -2.44
CA SER A 441 16.53 0.85 -2.31
C SER A 441 16.29 2.19 -1.62
N ASN A 442 17.31 2.80 -1.01
CA ASN A 442 17.17 4.02 -0.21
C ASN A 442 16.17 3.89 0.96
N ARG A 443 16.13 2.70 1.58
CA ARG A 443 15.25 2.42 2.72
C ARG A 443 16.02 1.66 3.79
N GLU A 444 15.78 2.00 5.05
CA GLU A 444 16.24 1.16 6.16
C GLU A 444 15.41 -0.12 6.19
N MET A 445 16.08 -1.25 5.98
CA MET A 445 15.46 -2.57 5.92
C MET A 445 15.97 -3.40 7.09
N GLY A 446 15.11 -3.85 8.00
CA GLY A 446 15.53 -4.69 9.11
C GLY A 446 15.90 -6.13 8.70
N ARG A 447 15.55 -6.57 7.48
CA ARG A 447 15.78 -7.94 6.97
C ARG A 447 15.53 -8.06 5.47
N CYS A 448 16.04 -9.14 4.89
CA CYS A 448 15.81 -9.57 3.52
C CYS A 448 14.96 -10.85 3.47
N SER A 449 13.99 -10.94 2.55
CA SER A 449 13.07 -12.09 2.43
C SER A 449 13.24 -12.84 1.11
N GLY A 450 13.00 -14.15 1.14
CA GLY A 450 12.99 -15.01 -0.05
C GLY A 450 14.34 -15.26 -0.72
N TYR A 451 15.47 -14.85 -0.12
CA TYR A 451 16.80 -15.10 -0.68
C TYR A 451 17.12 -16.59 -0.72
N ALA A 452 17.45 -17.10 -1.92
CA ALA A 452 17.79 -18.50 -2.14
C ALA A 452 19.31 -18.74 -2.23
N GLY A 453 20.08 -17.70 -2.51
CA GLY A 453 21.53 -17.71 -2.70
C GLY A 453 21.95 -16.97 -3.96
N SER A 454 23.24 -16.94 -4.26
CA SER A 454 23.79 -16.33 -5.47
C SER A 454 24.36 -17.39 -6.41
N ALA A 455 24.29 -17.13 -7.71
CA ALA A 455 24.90 -17.94 -8.76
C ALA A 455 25.14 -17.10 -10.02
N CYS A 456 26.26 -17.33 -10.71
CA CYS A 456 26.51 -16.78 -12.04
C CYS A 456 26.35 -15.24 -12.17
N GLY A 457 26.68 -14.48 -11.12
CA GLY A 457 26.50 -13.03 -11.10
C GLY A 457 25.05 -12.57 -10.84
N PHE A 458 24.20 -13.43 -10.28
CA PHE A 458 22.84 -13.09 -9.87
C PHE A 458 22.60 -13.40 -8.39
N HIS A 459 21.92 -12.49 -7.70
CA HIS A 459 21.22 -12.76 -6.44
C HIS A 459 19.87 -13.37 -6.75
N LEU A 460 19.68 -14.63 -6.33
CA LEU A 460 18.47 -15.37 -6.61
C LEU A 460 17.49 -15.23 -5.46
N PHE A 461 16.29 -14.81 -5.79
CA PHE A 461 15.17 -14.76 -4.87
C PHE A 461 14.10 -15.74 -5.31
N ASN A 462 13.42 -16.36 -4.35
CA ASN A 462 12.28 -17.22 -4.61
C ASN A 462 11.00 -16.50 -4.24
N THR A 463 10.01 -16.54 -5.12
CA THR A 463 8.65 -16.09 -4.81
C THR A 463 7.64 -17.05 -5.43
N ASN A 464 6.57 -17.29 -4.68
CA ASN A 464 5.40 -18.03 -5.13
C ASN A 464 4.18 -17.12 -5.28
N ALA A 465 4.36 -15.79 -5.24
CA ALA A 465 3.29 -14.83 -5.44
C ALA A 465 2.85 -14.74 -6.91
N HIS A 466 3.76 -15.02 -7.85
CA HIS A 466 3.49 -15.06 -9.29
C HIS A 466 3.98 -16.37 -9.92
N SER A 467 3.46 -16.68 -11.10
CA SER A 467 3.93 -17.79 -11.94
C SER A 467 3.74 -19.20 -11.35
N MET A 468 2.76 -19.43 -10.47
CA MET A 468 2.49 -20.72 -9.80
C MET A 468 1.21 -21.46 -10.24
N GLY A 469 0.42 -20.88 -11.16
CA GLY A 469 -0.88 -21.44 -11.56
C GLY A 469 -0.90 -22.07 -12.95
N ALA A 470 -2.12 -22.19 -13.49
CA ALA A 470 -2.41 -22.64 -14.85
C ALA A 470 -2.27 -21.50 -15.86
N ALA A 471 -2.32 -21.80 -17.16
CA ALA A 471 -2.32 -20.78 -18.21
C ALA A 471 -3.41 -19.72 -17.97
N GLY A 472 -3.05 -18.45 -18.08
CA GLY A 472 -3.94 -17.32 -17.80
C GLY A 472 -3.92 -16.86 -16.33
N THR A 473 -3.19 -17.56 -15.45
CA THR A 473 -2.78 -17.00 -14.15
C THR A 473 -1.57 -16.10 -14.32
N GLU A 474 -1.38 -15.16 -13.41
CA GLU A 474 -0.30 -14.18 -13.50
C GLU A 474 1.08 -14.84 -13.66
N GLY A 475 1.83 -14.43 -14.68
CA GLY A 475 3.14 -14.96 -15.00
C GLY A 475 3.15 -16.37 -15.59
N VAL A 476 1.98 -16.94 -15.95
CA VAL A 476 1.86 -18.24 -16.61
C VAL A 476 1.05 -18.12 -17.89
N GLN A 477 1.65 -18.47 -19.02
CA GLN A 477 1.04 -18.29 -20.33
C GLN A 477 1.36 -19.43 -21.29
N THR A 478 0.45 -19.64 -22.23
CA THR A 478 0.67 -20.58 -23.33
C THR A 478 1.24 -19.81 -24.52
N GLU A 479 2.46 -20.14 -24.92
CA GLU A 479 3.13 -19.52 -26.05
C GLU A 479 3.41 -20.53 -27.16
N THR A 480 3.35 -20.07 -28.41
CA THR A 480 3.78 -20.89 -29.55
C THR A 480 5.29 -20.72 -29.72
N LEU A 481 6.03 -21.69 -29.19
CA LEU A 481 7.47 -21.78 -29.38
C LEU A 481 7.78 -22.47 -30.72
N GLY A 482 9.04 -22.48 -31.14
CA GLY A 482 9.48 -23.23 -32.33
C GLY A 482 9.15 -24.73 -32.30
N ALA A 483 8.89 -25.29 -31.11
CA ALA A 483 8.44 -26.67 -30.88
C ALA A 483 6.91 -26.87 -30.93
N GLY A 484 6.13 -25.79 -30.93
CA GLY A 484 4.67 -25.80 -30.78
C GLY A 484 4.17 -25.08 -29.53
N SER A 485 2.87 -25.20 -29.27
CA SER A 485 2.19 -24.58 -28.12
C SER A 485 2.70 -25.18 -26.81
N THR A 486 3.34 -24.35 -25.98
CA THR A 486 4.00 -24.77 -24.73
C THR A 486 3.63 -23.81 -23.60
N LEU A 487 3.47 -24.36 -22.39
CA LEU A 487 3.28 -23.55 -21.18
C LEU A 487 4.62 -22.93 -20.78
N THR A 488 4.62 -21.62 -20.59
CA THR A 488 5.79 -20.84 -20.16
C THR A 488 5.47 -20.08 -18.88
N ARG A 489 6.51 -19.89 -18.07
CA ARG A 489 6.48 -19.13 -16.82
C ARG A 489 7.44 -17.96 -16.94
N ALA A 490 7.00 -16.81 -16.45
CA ALA A 490 7.76 -15.58 -16.51
C ALA A 490 8.44 -15.27 -15.18
N SER A 491 9.63 -14.69 -15.26
CA SER A 491 10.42 -14.16 -14.15
C SER A 491 11.17 -12.93 -14.66
N VAL A 492 11.67 -12.07 -13.77
CA VAL A 492 12.31 -10.80 -14.18
C VAL A 492 13.72 -10.71 -13.63
N ALA A 493 14.70 -10.41 -14.48
CA ALA A 493 16.07 -10.11 -14.06
C ALA A 493 16.30 -8.60 -14.21
N PHE A 494 16.86 -7.96 -13.18
CA PHE A 494 17.02 -6.51 -13.19
C PHE A 494 18.26 -6.00 -12.47
N GLY A 495 18.67 -4.80 -12.89
CA GLY A 495 19.71 -4.00 -12.26
C GLY A 495 19.18 -3.05 -11.18
N ARG A 496 20.04 -2.14 -10.71
CA ARG A 496 19.69 -1.20 -9.65
C ARG A 496 18.62 -0.18 -10.08
N ALA A 497 17.74 0.22 -9.14
CA ALA A 497 16.84 1.37 -9.26
C ALA A 497 16.00 1.44 -10.55
N ALA A 498 15.38 0.33 -10.93
CA ALA A 498 14.48 0.28 -12.10
C ALA A 498 13.08 0.86 -11.82
N VAL A 499 12.57 0.67 -10.59
CA VAL A 499 11.24 1.07 -10.15
C VAL A 499 11.37 1.96 -8.92
N ALA A 500 10.49 2.95 -8.80
CA ALA A 500 10.35 3.79 -7.62
C ALA A 500 9.05 3.53 -6.88
N ARG A 501 9.10 3.77 -5.57
CA ARG A 501 7.94 3.87 -4.70
C ARG A 501 7.97 5.19 -3.96
N ALA A 502 6.93 5.98 -4.16
CA ALA A 502 6.74 7.26 -3.48
C ALA A 502 5.68 7.09 -2.40
N ILE A 503 5.99 7.57 -1.19
CA ILE A 503 5.15 7.45 -0.02
C ILE A 503 4.92 8.86 0.54
N GLY A 504 3.65 9.25 0.67
CA GLY A 504 3.23 10.42 1.44
C GLY A 504 2.80 10.04 2.86
N MET A 505 2.07 8.93 2.97
CA MET A 505 1.63 8.35 4.24
C MET A 505 1.82 6.85 4.18
N GLU A 506 2.60 6.30 5.11
CA GLU A 506 2.76 4.85 5.24
C GLU A 506 1.44 4.18 5.64
N ALA A 507 1.34 2.87 5.44
CA ALA A 507 0.14 2.13 5.82
C ALA A 507 -0.16 2.27 7.32
N GLU A 508 -1.39 2.68 7.63
CA GLU A 508 -1.93 2.81 8.97
C GLU A 508 -3.23 2.03 9.09
N ILE A 509 -3.38 1.30 10.20
CA ILE A 509 -4.64 0.65 10.57
C ILE A 509 -5.56 1.73 11.14
N ARG A 510 -6.75 1.83 10.57
CA ARG A 510 -7.77 2.80 10.96
C ARG A 510 -9.11 2.12 11.18
N THR A 511 -9.91 2.73 12.04
CA THR A 511 -11.31 2.36 12.21
C THR A 511 -12.13 2.95 11.07
N ASP A 512 -13.00 2.14 10.47
CA ASP A 512 -13.98 2.62 9.50
C ASP A 512 -15.10 3.39 10.22
N ASN A 513 -15.71 4.33 9.51
CA ASN A 513 -16.83 5.13 10.00
C ASN A 513 -18.17 4.39 9.91
N ASN A 514 -18.23 3.25 9.21
CA ASN A 514 -19.43 2.46 8.99
C ASN A 514 -19.47 1.31 10.01
N ASP A 515 -19.86 1.61 11.25
CA ASP A 515 -19.67 0.77 12.43
C ASP A 515 -20.87 -0.13 12.79
N ASP A 516 -21.77 -0.43 11.84
CA ASP A 516 -22.99 -1.25 12.02
C ASP A 516 -23.69 -0.97 13.38
N PHE A 517 -23.97 0.32 13.64
CA PHE A 517 -24.56 0.80 14.89
C PHE A 517 -23.72 0.45 16.15
N GLN A 518 -22.39 0.55 16.05
CA GLN A 518 -21.42 0.23 17.11
C GLN A 518 -21.43 -1.23 17.58
N ARG A 519 -21.99 -2.14 16.76
CA ARG A 519 -22.03 -3.58 17.09
C ARG A 519 -20.78 -4.31 16.63
N LEU A 520 -20.08 -3.77 15.62
CA LEU A 520 -18.90 -4.39 15.04
C LEU A 520 -17.95 -3.29 14.52
N ASP A 521 -16.78 -3.17 15.16
CA ASP A 521 -15.74 -2.27 14.68
C ASP A 521 -15.08 -2.86 13.43
N SER A 522 -15.17 -2.14 12.33
CA SER A 522 -14.50 -2.48 11.07
C SER A 522 -13.14 -1.79 11.02
N PHE A 523 -12.10 -2.54 10.68
CA PHE A 523 -10.74 -2.02 10.54
C PHE A 523 -10.29 -2.14 9.09
N THR A 524 -9.56 -1.14 8.63
CA THR A 524 -8.93 -1.14 7.31
C THR A 524 -7.51 -0.61 7.42
N TRP A 525 -6.65 -1.00 6.49
CA TRP A 525 -5.38 -0.32 6.28
C TRP A 525 -5.56 0.77 5.22
N LEU A 526 -4.91 1.91 5.42
CA LEU A 526 -4.92 3.03 4.49
C LEU A 526 -3.48 3.54 4.31
N SER A 527 -3.07 3.78 3.07
CA SER A 527 -1.79 4.41 2.71
C SER A 527 -1.99 5.48 1.64
N HIS A 528 -1.09 6.46 1.62
CA HIS A 528 -0.94 7.40 0.51
C HIS A 528 0.38 7.11 -0.20
N GLU A 529 0.32 6.27 -1.22
CA GLU A 529 1.52 5.75 -1.88
C GLU A 529 1.27 5.40 -3.34
N THR A 530 2.35 5.28 -4.09
CA THR A 530 2.30 4.96 -5.51
C THR A 530 3.63 4.34 -5.97
N THR A 531 3.58 3.67 -7.11
CA THR A 531 4.76 3.08 -7.77
C THR A 531 4.87 3.62 -9.19
N GLY A 532 6.09 3.87 -9.63
CA GLY A 532 6.38 4.38 -10.97
C GLY A 532 7.68 3.86 -11.56
N ASP A 533 7.77 3.95 -12.87
CA ASP A 533 8.89 3.43 -13.66
C ASP A 533 10.03 4.46 -13.68
N LEU A 534 11.22 4.11 -13.18
CA LEU A 534 12.40 4.96 -13.28
C LEU A 534 13.18 4.68 -14.55
N ASP A 535 13.51 3.40 -14.74
CA ASP A 535 14.43 2.89 -15.75
C ASP A 535 14.06 1.42 -16.05
N VAL A 536 12.82 1.17 -16.44
CA VAL A 536 12.35 -0.19 -16.77
C VAL A 536 12.73 -0.51 -18.20
N ASP A 537 12.18 0.24 -19.17
CA ASP A 537 12.39 0.03 -20.59
C ASP A 537 12.17 1.34 -21.38
N PRO A 538 13.12 1.76 -22.25
CA PRO A 538 12.93 2.91 -23.15
C PRO A 538 11.69 2.80 -24.07
N ALA A 539 11.16 1.60 -24.29
CA ALA A 539 9.92 1.40 -25.06
C ALA A 539 8.67 1.94 -24.34
N ILE A 540 8.68 1.97 -22.99
CA ILE A 540 7.58 2.53 -22.18
C ILE A 540 7.64 4.06 -22.24
N HIS A 541 8.83 4.60 -21.94
CA HIS A 541 9.10 6.03 -22.01
C HIS A 541 10.49 6.27 -22.60
N PRO A 542 10.62 7.06 -23.69
CA PRO A 542 11.89 7.21 -24.43
C PRO A 542 13.06 7.75 -23.63
N ASP A 543 12.78 8.41 -22.50
CA ASP A 543 13.80 8.92 -21.60
C ASP A 543 14.34 7.85 -20.65
N GLN A 544 13.71 6.67 -20.52
CA GLN A 544 14.18 5.56 -19.67
C GLN A 544 15.41 4.85 -20.25
N GLN A 545 16.22 4.27 -19.37
CA GLN A 545 17.25 3.31 -19.71
C GLN A 545 16.71 1.91 -19.44
N LEU A 546 17.09 0.94 -20.25
CA LEU A 546 16.71 -0.45 -20.02
C LEU A 546 17.42 -0.95 -18.76
N ARG A 547 16.67 -1.43 -17.76
CA ARG A 547 17.27 -2.14 -16.60
C ARG A 547 16.56 -3.42 -16.21
N VAL A 548 15.47 -3.78 -16.89
CA VAL A 548 14.68 -4.97 -16.60
C VAL A 548 14.54 -5.83 -17.84
N VAL A 549 14.83 -7.11 -17.69
CA VAL A 549 14.65 -8.14 -18.71
C VAL A 549 13.69 -9.19 -18.16
N GLU A 550 12.64 -9.49 -18.90
CA GLU A 550 11.74 -10.58 -18.60
C GLU A 550 12.29 -11.89 -19.19
N VAL A 551 12.36 -12.93 -18.37
CA VAL A 551 12.87 -14.24 -18.73
C VAL A 551 11.71 -15.23 -18.72
N HIS A 552 11.46 -15.83 -19.88
CA HIS A 552 10.43 -16.86 -20.04
C HIS A 552 11.07 -18.23 -20.13
N THR A 553 10.50 -19.16 -19.35
CA THR A 553 11.00 -20.52 -19.24
C THR A 553 9.89 -21.53 -19.44
N THR A 554 10.22 -22.65 -20.06
CA THR A 554 9.27 -23.75 -20.25
C THR A 554 8.91 -24.40 -18.91
N ASP A 555 7.62 -24.70 -18.74
CA ASP A 555 7.16 -25.50 -17.63
C ASP A 555 7.49 -26.96 -17.92
N VAL A 556 8.54 -27.47 -17.30
CA VAL A 556 8.89 -28.89 -17.36
C VAL A 556 8.33 -29.54 -16.11
N VAL A 557 7.45 -30.53 -16.28
CA VAL A 557 7.02 -31.40 -15.18
C VAL A 557 8.26 -32.08 -14.64
N LEU A 558 8.70 -31.66 -13.45
CA LEU A 558 9.87 -32.18 -12.75
C LEU A 558 9.66 -33.61 -12.26
#